data_AF-A0A7S4JCE7-F1
#
_entry.id   AF-A0A7S4JCE7-F1
#
_cell.length_a   1.000
_cell.length_b   1.000
_cell.length_c   1.000
_cell.angle_alpha   90.00
_cell.angle_beta   90.00
_cell.angle_gamma   90.00
#
_symmetry.space_group_name_H-M   'P 1'
#
loop_
_entity.id
_entity.type
_entity.pdbx_description
1 polymer ?
#
loop_
_entity_poly.entity_id
_entity_poly.type
_entity_poly.pdbx_seq_one_letter_code
_entity_poly.pdbx_strand_id
1 'polypeptide(L)'
;MRFVAHRRRRSRGSEPAAAAPSAVLRFVVAVAVGLLPLLLPPLTLSFLAPPAAASFSHPPPSSSIPPSASRIDRSPFRRRQRQQQQQQRGWATDRHGLFAATAGGGAASSIIEGGGDEAVVVVVDRININSGDEMPKQRRGEKLILWRGEKSSGYSRDFRHCEFTNALAAVLASSSSSSSGDDESYTPPMPAPRLHFEDALAYDAEEEFSEEQAELFGSALQFVTTTTTTTLDGDRDGDPSSSSSTTAPLDTDLLVAAAQRTSLVRDVYEVLAEGESYEDLAQQALTNGSLNDVMVGGLHQKHTWRIRLRQYGSYAKSDKSRRVGKKVRSSLRSEKSAILEMKDLLIKFGGNVDLNDPQCSLYVMEGLRGRRKVLARLSSRGPRTSSLAPKERICVTNTPLEPTAAYSLCNVGRVRDGSRVLDPYAGSCATLLAAASISPACLTVGIEIAHDGAVNRDDIYRDFESRKLTPPAAIVRGSCASQAVRDTARGSIDGESFDAIVTDPPYGIRESTTDTAAESPLDQLLTAVIEDRDAGARLLKRGGRLVAFVPLVDGEDLEKNLPTKERMEEAGLVLTETKEQELNDCLSRWLVAFDCVR
;
A
#
# COMPACT_ATOMS: atom_id res chain seq x y z
N MET A 1 -54.73 -6.02 -5.45
CA MET A 1 -55.28 -4.74 -4.96
C MET A 1 -54.12 -3.82 -4.59
N ARG A 2 -53.84 -2.82 -5.42
CA ARG A 2 -52.78 -1.82 -5.20
C ARG A 2 -53.39 -0.44 -5.36
N PHE A 3 -53.25 0.39 -4.33
CA PHE A 3 -53.68 1.78 -4.37
C PHE A 3 -52.64 2.65 -5.08
N VAL A 4 -53.17 3.46 -6.00
CA VAL A 4 -52.50 4.47 -6.79
C VAL A 4 -52.53 5.79 -6.01
N ALA A 5 -51.42 6.54 -6.01
CA ALA A 5 -51.46 7.97 -5.72
C ALA A 5 -50.50 8.73 -6.64
N HIS A 6 -51.09 9.56 -7.49
CA HIS A 6 -50.46 10.47 -8.44
C HIS A 6 -49.60 11.55 -7.76
N ARG A 7 -48.48 11.93 -8.41
CA ARG A 7 -47.90 13.26 -8.24
C ARG A 7 -47.61 13.91 -9.58
N ARG A 8 -48.20 15.10 -9.76
CA ARG A 8 -48.29 15.90 -10.99
C ARG A 8 -46.93 16.43 -11.48
N ARG A 9 -46.76 16.38 -12.80
CA ARG A 9 -45.79 17.16 -13.60
C ARG A 9 -46.05 18.67 -13.44
N ARG A 10 -44.98 19.46 -13.29
CA ARG A 10 -44.97 20.88 -13.65
C ARG A 10 -43.97 21.09 -14.79
N SER A 11 -44.47 21.69 -15.86
CA SER A 11 -43.74 22.22 -17.00
C SER A 11 -42.89 23.43 -16.59
N ARG A 12 -41.71 23.58 -17.21
CA ARG A 12 -40.97 24.84 -17.25
C ARG A 12 -40.70 25.18 -18.71
N GLY A 13 -41.09 26.39 -19.09
CA GLY A 13 -40.91 26.96 -20.41
C GLY A 13 -39.50 27.50 -20.65
N SER A 14 -39.23 27.66 -21.94
CA SER A 14 -38.22 28.48 -22.62
C SER A 14 -38.33 29.96 -22.19
N GLU A 15 -37.29 30.79 -22.11
CA GLU A 15 -36.31 31.32 -23.09
C GLU A 15 -35.27 32.20 -22.31
N PRO A 16 -34.39 33.03 -22.92
CA PRO A 16 -33.31 32.75 -23.87
C PRO A 16 -31.94 33.31 -23.40
N ALA A 17 -30.95 33.20 -24.29
CA ALA A 17 -29.54 33.53 -24.16
C ALA A 17 -29.19 34.98 -23.76
N ALA A 18 -28.08 35.13 -23.02
CA ALA A 18 -27.36 36.38 -22.87
C ALA A 18 -25.83 36.14 -22.87
N ALA A 19 -25.13 37.10 -23.47
CA ALA A 19 -23.78 37.05 -23.98
C ALA A 19 -22.65 37.03 -22.92
N ALA A 20 -21.50 36.54 -23.36
CA ALA A 20 -20.22 36.60 -22.67
C ALA A 20 -19.57 37.99 -22.75
N PRO A 21 -18.69 38.35 -21.79
CA PRO A 21 -17.61 39.28 -22.04
C PRO A 21 -16.22 38.65 -21.88
N SER A 22 -15.28 39.38 -22.47
CA SER A 22 -13.94 39.03 -22.90
C SER A 22 -12.85 38.92 -21.83
N ALA A 23 -11.80 38.21 -22.22
CA ALA A 23 -10.38 38.56 -22.07
C ALA A 23 -9.84 38.94 -20.67
N VAL A 24 -8.98 38.05 -20.14
CA VAL A 24 -7.94 38.43 -19.18
C VAL A 24 -6.58 38.03 -19.77
N LEU A 25 -5.81 39.08 -20.04
CA LEU A 25 -4.42 39.12 -20.47
C LEU A 25 -3.53 38.32 -19.50
N ARG A 26 -2.75 37.36 -20.02
CA ARG A 26 -1.66 36.72 -19.25
C ARG A 26 -0.34 37.37 -19.64
N PHE A 27 0.31 38.00 -18.68
CA PHE A 27 1.70 38.45 -18.77
C PHE A 27 2.62 37.22 -18.86
N VAL A 28 3.42 37.16 -19.92
CA VAL A 28 4.59 36.28 -20.04
C VAL A 28 5.80 37.09 -19.61
N VAL A 29 6.43 36.68 -18.51
CA VAL A 29 7.76 37.17 -18.12
C VAL A 29 8.78 36.29 -18.83
N ALA A 30 9.45 36.84 -19.83
CA ALA A 30 10.61 36.25 -20.46
C ALA A 30 11.85 36.52 -19.58
N VAL A 31 12.50 35.46 -19.11
CA VAL A 31 13.85 35.55 -18.51
C VAL A 31 14.84 35.09 -19.58
N ALA A 32 15.63 36.04 -20.07
CA ALA A 32 16.74 35.80 -20.96
C ALA A 32 17.90 35.16 -20.18
N VAL A 33 18.34 33.98 -20.60
CA VAL A 33 19.59 33.37 -20.14
C VAL A 33 20.63 33.55 -21.23
N GLY A 34 21.63 34.38 -20.93
CA GLY A 34 22.78 34.64 -21.79
C GLY A 34 23.70 33.43 -21.89
N LEU A 35 24.02 33.07 -23.13
CA LEU A 35 25.06 32.11 -23.51
C LEU A 35 26.44 32.76 -23.38
N LEU A 36 27.38 32.05 -22.76
CA LEU A 36 28.82 32.28 -22.93
C LEU A 36 29.52 30.91 -23.09
N PRO A 37 30.42 30.74 -24.08
CA PRO A 37 31.04 29.45 -24.36
C PRO A 37 32.37 29.30 -23.61
N LEU A 38 32.58 28.16 -22.96
CA LEU A 38 33.89 27.73 -22.46
C LEU A 38 34.37 26.55 -23.29
N LEU A 39 35.49 26.78 -23.97
CA LEU A 39 36.31 25.83 -24.72
C LEU A 39 37.06 24.92 -23.74
N LEU A 40 36.97 23.59 -23.94
CA LEU A 40 37.94 22.62 -23.43
C LEU A 40 38.21 21.54 -24.51
N PRO A 41 39.44 21.00 -24.58
CA PRO A 41 39.92 20.14 -25.67
C PRO A 41 39.53 18.66 -25.47
N PRO A 42 39.60 17.82 -26.53
CA PRO A 42 39.14 16.43 -26.46
C PRO A 42 40.20 15.52 -25.83
N LEU A 43 39.76 14.71 -24.86
CA LEU A 43 40.47 13.52 -24.39
C LEU A 43 40.07 12.33 -25.26
N THR A 44 41.08 11.70 -25.86
CA THR A 44 41.00 10.44 -26.59
C THR A 44 40.73 9.28 -25.63
N LEU A 45 39.61 8.58 -25.80
CA LEU A 45 39.33 7.30 -25.14
C LEU A 45 39.16 6.22 -26.22
N SER A 46 40.09 5.27 -26.19
CA SER A 46 40.11 4.06 -27.01
C SER A 46 38.96 3.12 -26.60
N PHE A 47 38.07 2.81 -27.53
CA PHE A 47 37.06 1.77 -27.36
C PHE A 47 37.62 0.41 -27.81
N LEU A 48 37.60 -0.58 -26.91
CA LEU A 48 37.68 -1.99 -27.26
C LEU A 48 36.39 -2.40 -27.99
N ALA A 49 36.57 -3.09 -29.13
CA ALA A 49 35.49 -3.69 -29.90
C ALA A 49 34.96 -4.98 -29.22
N PRO A 50 33.64 -5.24 -29.26
CA PRO A 50 33.08 -6.57 -28.96
C PRO A 50 33.10 -7.48 -30.21
N PRO A 51 33.12 -8.81 -30.05
CA PRO A 51 33.21 -9.75 -31.16
C PRO A 51 31.87 -9.98 -31.86
N ALA A 52 31.99 -10.43 -33.11
CA ALA A 52 30.97 -10.59 -34.13
C ALA A 52 29.77 -11.48 -33.75
N ALA A 53 28.56 -11.01 -34.06
CA ALA A 53 27.34 -11.79 -34.08
C ALA A 53 27.06 -12.30 -35.51
N ALA A 54 26.70 -13.58 -35.60
CA ALA A 54 26.39 -14.30 -36.82
C ALA A 54 25.13 -13.78 -37.51
N SER A 55 25.21 -13.62 -38.83
CA SER A 55 24.15 -13.20 -39.73
C SER A 55 23.17 -14.34 -40.02
N PHE A 56 21.90 -14.18 -39.63
CA PHE A 56 20.79 -14.94 -40.20
C PHE A 56 19.88 -13.99 -40.99
N SER A 57 19.69 -14.33 -42.27
CA SER A 57 18.89 -13.60 -43.25
C SER A 57 17.41 -13.95 -43.11
N HIS A 58 16.55 -12.95 -42.85
CA HIS A 58 15.11 -13.06 -43.04
C HIS A 58 14.65 -12.24 -44.26
N PRO A 59 13.68 -12.73 -45.06
CA PRO A 59 13.15 -12.03 -46.22
C PRO A 59 12.14 -10.93 -45.81
N PRO A 60 11.91 -9.90 -46.66
CA PRO A 60 11.09 -8.74 -46.33
C PRO A 60 9.58 -9.07 -46.34
N PRO A 61 8.76 -8.40 -45.51
CA PRO A 61 7.31 -8.60 -45.52
C PRO A 61 6.64 -7.84 -46.66
N SER A 62 5.74 -8.53 -47.36
CA SER A 62 4.85 -8.02 -48.38
C SER A 62 3.79 -7.08 -47.79
N SER A 63 3.68 -5.89 -48.38
CA SER A 63 2.66 -4.88 -48.09
C SER A 63 1.31 -5.24 -48.71
N SER A 64 0.29 -5.43 -47.88
CA SER A 64 -1.11 -5.29 -48.30
C SER A 64 -1.94 -4.72 -47.15
N ILE A 65 -2.27 -3.43 -47.26
CA ILE A 65 -3.17 -2.70 -46.36
C ILE A 65 -4.61 -2.91 -46.87
N PRO A 66 -5.54 -3.47 -46.07
CA PRO A 66 -6.98 -3.35 -46.35
C PRO A 66 -7.58 -2.11 -45.67
N PRO A 67 -8.72 -1.59 -46.18
CA PRO A 67 -9.18 -0.24 -45.86
C PRO A 67 -9.91 -0.13 -44.51
N SER A 68 -9.80 1.08 -43.96
CA SER A 68 -10.47 1.68 -42.80
C SER A 68 -11.76 1.01 -42.30
N ALA A 69 -11.69 0.43 -41.10
CA ALA A 69 -12.86 0.15 -40.28
C ALA A 69 -13.43 1.44 -39.69
N SER A 70 -14.74 1.61 -39.87
CA SER A 70 -15.58 2.71 -39.43
C SER A 70 -15.41 3.10 -37.95
N ARG A 71 -15.37 4.40 -37.67
CA ARG A 71 -15.50 4.98 -36.32
C ARG A 71 -16.75 4.44 -35.62
N ILE A 72 -16.56 3.55 -34.66
CA ILE A 72 -17.61 3.12 -33.73
C ILE A 72 -18.02 4.32 -32.87
N ASP A 73 -19.30 4.69 -32.87
CA ASP A 73 -19.85 5.72 -32.01
C ASP A 73 -19.78 5.28 -30.53
N ARG A 74 -18.85 5.88 -29.79
CA ARG A 74 -18.62 5.63 -28.35
C ARG A 74 -19.54 6.48 -27.45
N SER A 75 -20.56 7.16 -27.99
CA SER A 75 -21.51 7.97 -27.21
C SER A 75 -22.29 7.18 -26.14
N PRO A 76 -22.70 5.90 -26.34
CA PRO A 76 -23.38 5.12 -25.30
C PRO A 76 -22.42 4.71 -24.17
N PHE A 77 -21.15 4.45 -24.53
CA PHE A 77 -20.06 4.08 -23.62
C PHE A 77 -19.74 5.23 -22.64
N ARG A 78 -19.67 6.48 -23.15
CA ARG A 78 -19.47 7.68 -22.32
C ARG A 78 -20.66 7.98 -21.39
N ARG A 79 -21.88 7.61 -21.77
CA ARG A 79 -23.08 7.77 -20.92
C ARG A 79 -23.11 6.78 -19.75
N ARG A 80 -22.75 5.50 -19.98
CA ARG A 80 -22.62 4.50 -18.90
C ARG A 80 -21.46 4.81 -17.96
N GLN A 81 -20.35 5.32 -18.51
CA GLN A 81 -19.21 5.80 -17.73
C GLN A 81 -19.58 6.99 -16.81
N ARG A 82 -20.50 7.88 -17.22
CA ARG A 82 -21.01 8.97 -16.36
C ARG A 82 -21.90 8.48 -15.21
N GLN A 83 -22.67 7.41 -15.41
CA GLN A 83 -23.48 6.79 -14.34
C GLN A 83 -22.61 6.03 -13.33
N GLN A 84 -21.61 5.28 -13.78
CA GLN A 84 -20.63 4.64 -12.88
C GLN A 84 -19.70 5.65 -12.21
N GLN A 85 -19.32 6.74 -12.89
CA GLN A 85 -18.63 7.86 -12.25
C GLN A 85 -19.50 8.58 -11.22
N GLN A 86 -20.84 8.55 -11.32
CA GLN A 86 -21.72 9.07 -10.26
C GLN A 86 -21.75 8.16 -9.03
N GLN A 87 -21.68 6.83 -9.22
CA GLN A 87 -21.51 5.88 -8.10
C GLN A 87 -20.11 5.99 -7.47
N GLN A 88 -19.05 6.12 -8.28
CA GLN A 88 -17.68 6.34 -7.77
C GLN A 88 -17.44 7.78 -7.25
N ARG A 89 -18.26 8.77 -7.64
CA ARG A 89 -18.24 10.13 -7.04
C ARG A 89 -18.79 10.15 -5.62
N GLY A 90 -19.62 9.18 -5.23
CA GLY A 90 -19.96 8.93 -3.84
C GLY A 90 -18.73 8.64 -2.97
N TRP A 91 -17.63 8.19 -3.57
CA TRP A 91 -16.36 7.91 -2.87
C TRP A 91 -15.36 9.09 -2.89
N ALA A 92 -15.67 10.22 -3.55
CA ALA A 92 -14.68 11.30 -3.77
C ALA A 92 -15.14 12.74 -3.48
N THR A 93 -16.43 13.01 -3.19
CA THR A 93 -16.86 14.36 -2.79
C THR A 93 -18.02 14.31 -1.81
N ASP A 94 -17.75 14.63 -0.54
CA ASP A 94 -18.79 14.96 0.42
C ASP A 94 -18.51 16.35 1.01
N ARG A 95 -19.00 17.39 0.30
CA ARG A 95 -19.19 18.78 0.77
C ARG A 95 -20.18 19.52 -0.13
N HIS A 96 -21.43 19.64 0.33
CA HIS A 96 -22.07 20.90 0.77
C HIS A 96 -23.59 20.82 0.63
N GLY A 97 -24.28 20.89 1.78
CA GLY A 97 -25.66 21.31 1.93
C GLY A 97 -25.80 22.13 3.23
N LEU A 98 -25.66 23.46 3.10
CA LEU A 98 -26.31 24.49 3.94
C LEU A 98 -27.84 24.36 3.75
N PHE A 99 -28.80 24.78 4.58
CA PHE A 99 -28.93 25.68 5.74
C PHE A 99 -30.34 25.41 6.33
N ALA A 100 -30.54 25.58 7.64
CA ALA A 100 -31.72 26.27 8.18
C ALA A 100 -31.49 26.56 9.67
N ALA A 101 -31.05 27.78 9.95
CA ALA A 101 -31.07 28.35 11.30
C ALA A 101 -32.47 28.90 11.56
N THR A 102 -33.07 28.53 12.69
CA THR A 102 -34.19 29.24 13.30
C THR A 102 -33.70 29.97 14.53
N ALA A 103 -33.89 31.28 14.51
CA ALA A 103 -33.61 32.20 15.60
C ALA A 103 -34.68 32.14 16.70
N GLY A 104 -34.24 32.40 17.93
CA GLY A 104 -35.03 32.65 19.14
C GLY A 104 -34.09 32.47 20.32
N GLY A 105 -33.64 33.49 21.05
CA GLY A 105 -34.38 34.64 21.56
C GLY A 105 -34.87 34.27 22.96
N GLY A 106 -34.23 34.80 24.02
CA GLY A 106 -34.72 34.60 25.39
C GLY A 106 -33.66 34.81 26.46
N ALA A 107 -33.69 35.98 27.09
CA ALA A 107 -32.96 36.35 28.29
C ALA A 107 -33.44 35.59 29.55
N ALA A 108 -32.60 35.47 30.58
CA ALA A 108 -32.82 36.11 31.89
C ALA A 108 -31.95 35.50 33.01
N SER A 109 -31.28 36.41 33.69
CA SER A 109 -30.73 36.40 35.05
C SER A 109 -31.46 35.55 36.11
N SER A 110 -30.71 34.94 37.03
CA SER A 110 -30.91 35.18 38.47
C SER A 110 -29.71 34.75 39.33
N ILE A 111 -29.42 35.62 40.28
CA ILE A 111 -28.53 35.54 41.44
C ILE A 111 -29.25 34.77 42.55
N ILE A 112 -28.56 33.90 43.31
CA ILE A 112 -28.83 33.66 44.75
C ILE A 112 -27.49 33.37 45.47
N GLU A 113 -27.23 34.16 46.52
CA GLU A 113 -26.17 34.00 47.52
C GLU A 113 -26.57 33.04 48.66
N GLY A 114 -25.58 32.53 49.40
CA GLY A 114 -25.70 31.87 50.72
C GLY A 114 -25.00 30.50 50.70
N GLY A 115 -23.97 30.18 51.47
CA GLY A 115 -23.66 30.56 52.85
C GLY A 115 -23.96 29.36 53.75
N GLY A 116 -22.93 28.61 54.17
CA GLY A 116 -23.09 27.48 55.10
C GLY A 116 -21.86 26.58 55.20
N ASP A 117 -21.13 26.71 56.30
CA ASP A 117 -20.05 25.84 56.74
C ASP A 117 -20.54 24.39 56.99
N GLU A 118 -19.94 23.41 56.32
CA GLU A 118 -19.79 22.06 56.85
C GLU A 118 -18.42 21.49 56.46
N ALA A 119 -17.60 21.26 57.48
CA ALA A 119 -16.30 20.61 57.37
C ALA A 119 -16.50 19.11 57.09
N VAL A 120 -16.29 18.69 55.84
CA VAL A 120 -16.18 17.27 55.49
C VAL A 120 -14.73 16.83 55.69
N VAL A 121 -14.49 16.07 56.75
CA VAL A 121 -13.25 15.33 56.98
C VAL A 121 -13.19 14.17 55.97
N VAL A 122 -12.46 14.36 54.88
CA VAL A 122 -12.09 13.27 53.98
C VAL A 122 -10.89 12.54 54.58
N VAL A 123 -11.10 11.30 55.00
CA VAL A 123 -10.04 10.36 55.37
C VAL A 123 -9.21 10.10 54.11
N VAL A 124 -8.00 10.64 54.07
CA VAL A 124 -7.01 10.31 53.04
C VAL A 124 -6.42 8.96 53.43
N ASP A 125 -6.95 7.89 52.82
CA ASP A 125 -6.25 6.60 52.83
C ASP A 125 -4.88 6.79 52.18
N ARG A 126 -3.84 6.32 52.87
CA ARG A 126 -2.46 6.33 52.40
C ARG A 126 -2.37 5.53 51.10
N ILE A 127 -2.34 6.23 49.97
CA ILE A 127 -1.91 5.65 48.70
C ILE A 127 -0.46 5.22 48.90
N ASN A 128 -0.26 3.91 48.88
CA ASN A 128 1.04 3.28 48.94
C ASN A 128 1.72 3.55 47.59
N ILE A 129 2.53 4.61 47.52
CA ILE A 129 3.34 4.94 46.34
C ILE A 129 4.53 3.97 46.34
N ASN A 130 4.34 2.77 45.81
CA ASN A 130 5.44 1.99 45.28
C ASN A 130 5.98 2.74 44.05
N SER A 131 6.86 3.69 44.30
CA SER A 131 7.67 4.40 43.31
C SER A 131 8.78 3.44 42.85
N GLY A 132 8.37 2.52 41.98
CA GLY A 132 9.25 1.67 41.18
C GLY A 132 8.94 1.83 39.69
N ASP A 133 8.45 3.00 39.27
CA ASP A 133 8.35 3.35 37.85
C ASP A 133 9.78 3.57 37.35
N GLU A 134 10.42 2.49 36.87
CA GLU A 134 11.60 2.61 36.03
C GLU A 134 11.27 3.63 34.95
N MET A 135 11.99 4.76 34.93
CA MET A 135 11.90 5.71 33.84
C MET A 135 11.98 4.93 32.52
N PRO A 136 10.99 5.07 31.60
CA PRO A 136 10.97 4.27 30.40
C PRO A 136 12.29 4.46 29.67
N LYS A 137 13.05 3.36 29.50
CA LYS A 137 14.33 3.38 28.81
C LYS A 137 14.13 4.06 27.47
N GLN A 138 14.96 5.07 27.18
CA GLN A 138 14.90 5.84 25.95
C GLN A 138 14.97 4.90 24.74
N ARG A 139 13.87 4.76 24.02
CA ARG A 139 13.65 3.77 22.96
C ARG A 139 14.19 4.26 21.60
N ARG A 140 15.48 4.59 21.57
CA ARG A 140 16.18 5.08 20.38
C ARG A 140 16.21 4.02 19.28
N GLY A 141 16.01 4.45 18.03
CA GLY A 141 16.12 3.58 16.85
C GLY A 141 14.88 2.73 16.59
N GLU A 142 13.85 2.83 17.45
CA GLU A 142 12.55 2.24 17.17
C GLU A 142 11.97 2.78 15.87
N LYS A 143 11.21 1.91 15.21
CA LYS A 143 10.65 2.17 13.89
C LYS A 143 9.14 2.27 14.00
N LEU A 144 8.60 3.29 13.37
CA LEU A 144 7.18 3.61 13.35
C LEU A 144 6.65 3.48 11.93
N ILE A 145 5.58 2.72 11.73
CA ILE A 145 4.88 2.62 10.46
C ILE A 145 3.57 3.37 10.58
N LEU A 146 3.39 4.36 9.71
CA LEU A 146 2.11 5.01 9.48
C LEU A 146 1.43 4.36 8.28
N TRP A 147 0.25 3.82 8.51
CA TRP A 147 -0.49 3.04 7.54
C TRP A 147 -1.35 3.89 6.60
N ARG A 148 -1.81 3.28 5.51
CA ARG A 148 -2.89 3.74 4.63
C ARG A 148 -4.14 2.90 4.88
N GLY A 149 -5.25 3.28 4.24
CA GLY A 149 -6.46 2.46 4.26
C GLY A 149 -7.30 2.58 5.54
N GLU A 150 -6.92 3.43 6.50
CA GLU A 150 -7.63 3.66 7.78
C GLU A 150 -9.12 4.05 7.63
N LYS A 151 -9.59 4.38 6.42
CA LYS A 151 -10.98 4.80 6.11
C LYS A 151 -11.60 4.01 4.98
N SER A 152 -10.86 3.06 4.46
CA SER A 152 -11.29 2.22 3.36
C SER A 152 -11.72 0.91 4.01
N SER A 153 -13.03 0.65 4.00
CA SER A 153 -13.54 -0.69 4.25
C SER A 153 -12.70 -1.68 3.43
N GLY A 154 -12.27 -2.76 4.07
CA GLY A 154 -11.50 -3.83 3.44
C GLY A 154 -9.97 -3.81 3.54
N TYR A 155 -9.34 -2.84 4.23
CA TYR A 155 -7.90 -2.94 4.56
C TYR A 155 -7.68 -2.89 6.07
N SER A 156 -8.15 -3.95 6.74
CA SER A 156 -8.05 -4.14 8.19
C SER A 156 -6.61 -4.13 8.70
N ARG A 157 -6.44 -3.99 10.01
CA ARG A 157 -5.13 -4.12 10.69
C ARG A 157 -4.38 -5.37 10.23
N ASP A 158 -5.06 -6.51 10.24
CA ASP A 158 -4.47 -7.79 9.86
C ASP A 158 -4.09 -7.85 8.39
N PHE A 159 -4.87 -7.23 7.51
CA PHE A 159 -4.54 -7.14 6.09
C PHE A 159 -3.25 -6.33 5.88
N ARG A 160 -3.10 -5.21 6.59
CA ARG A 160 -1.88 -4.37 6.55
C ARG A 160 -0.66 -5.13 7.05
N HIS A 161 -0.81 -5.86 8.15
CA HIS A 161 0.25 -6.69 8.71
C HIS A 161 0.63 -7.83 7.76
N CYS A 162 -0.35 -8.48 7.14
CA CYS A 162 -0.13 -9.55 6.17
C CYS A 162 0.66 -9.06 4.94
N GLU A 163 0.27 -7.93 4.34
CA GLU A 163 0.99 -7.37 3.18
C GLU A 163 2.45 -7.05 3.55
N PHE A 164 2.66 -6.31 4.66
CA PHE A 164 3.99 -5.88 5.07
C PHE A 164 4.90 -7.04 5.46
N THR A 165 4.38 -8.02 6.20
CA THR A 165 5.14 -9.20 6.64
C THR A 165 5.62 -10.01 5.44
N ASN A 166 4.78 -10.19 4.42
CA ASN A 166 5.18 -10.92 3.21
C ASN A 166 6.10 -10.08 2.30
N ALA A 167 5.94 -8.75 2.25
CA ALA A 167 6.89 -7.87 1.59
C ALA A 167 8.29 -7.98 2.22
N LEU A 168 8.38 -8.00 3.56
CA LEU A 168 9.65 -8.18 4.26
C LEU A 168 10.26 -9.57 4.03
N ALA A 169 9.44 -10.63 4.03
CA ALA A 169 9.89 -11.98 3.70
C ALA A 169 10.49 -12.07 2.28
N ALA A 170 9.90 -11.36 1.31
CA ALA A 170 10.43 -11.29 -0.05
C ALA A 170 11.81 -10.62 -0.11
N VAL A 171 12.00 -9.51 0.62
CA VAL A 171 13.28 -8.77 0.68
C VAL A 171 14.37 -9.59 1.37
N LEU A 172 14.04 -10.27 2.47
CA LEU A 172 14.96 -11.14 3.19
C LEU A 172 15.48 -12.27 2.28
N ALA A 173 14.59 -12.91 1.54
CA ALA A 173 14.96 -14.03 0.67
C ALA A 173 15.80 -13.59 -0.56
N SER A 174 15.66 -12.35 -1.03
CA SER A 174 16.57 -11.80 -2.05
C SER A 174 18.00 -11.65 -1.52
N SER A 175 18.15 -11.30 -0.24
CA SER A 175 19.45 -11.06 0.39
C SER A 175 20.26 -12.35 0.63
N SER A 176 19.59 -13.50 0.68
CA SER A 176 20.20 -14.81 0.96
C SER A 176 20.55 -15.64 -0.29
N SER A 177 20.23 -15.18 -1.49
CA SER A 177 20.21 -16.00 -2.72
C SER A 177 21.58 -16.23 -3.41
N SER A 178 22.68 -16.25 -2.66
CA SER A 178 24.03 -16.43 -3.21
C SER A 178 24.49 -17.87 -3.46
N SER A 179 23.61 -18.88 -3.43
CA SER A 179 23.99 -20.27 -3.76
C SER A 179 23.09 -20.88 -4.85
N SER A 180 23.56 -20.82 -6.10
CA SER A 180 23.04 -21.63 -7.22
C SER A 180 23.54 -23.06 -7.09
N GLY A 181 22.74 -23.92 -6.49
CA GLY A 181 22.94 -25.37 -6.49
C GLY A 181 21.60 -26.05 -6.69
N ASP A 182 21.43 -26.72 -7.83
CA ASP A 182 20.27 -27.50 -8.26
C ASP A 182 20.09 -28.79 -7.43
N ASP A 183 20.30 -28.73 -6.11
CA ASP A 183 20.11 -29.89 -5.26
C ASP A 183 18.62 -30.03 -4.90
N GLU A 184 18.02 -31.16 -5.26
CA GLU A 184 16.60 -31.51 -5.09
C GLU A 184 16.12 -31.55 -3.63
N SER A 185 16.99 -31.24 -2.66
CA SER A 185 16.60 -31.13 -1.26
C SER A 185 15.74 -29.90 -1.05
N TYR A 186 14.43 -30.11 -0.94
CA TYR A 186 13.48 -29.07 -0.55
C TYR A 186 13.88 -28.47 0.80
N THR A 187 14.43 -27.26 0.76
CA THR A 187 14.44 -26.37 1.91
C THR A 187 13.10 -25.63 1.94
N PRO A 188 12.26 -25.83 2.97
CA PRO A 188 11.02 -25.08 3.10
C PRO A 188 11.30 -23.57 3.02
N PRO A 189 10.39 -22.79 2.42
CA PRO A 189 10.56 -21.35 2.35
C PRO A 189 10.79 -20.81 3.75
N MET A 190 11.84 -19.98 3.90
CA MET A 190 12.15 -19.32 5.18
C MET A 190 10.85 -18.76 5.77
N PRO A 191 10.51 -19.11 7.02
CA PRO A 191 9.32 -18.59 7.66
C PRO A 191 9.42 -17.06 7.67
N ALA A 192 8.28 -16.39 7.46
CA ALA A 192 8.27 -14.94 7.55
C ALA A 192 8.76 -14.52 8.94
N PRO A 193 9.55 -13.43 9.04
CA PRO A 193 9.99 -12.94 10.34
C PRO A 193 8.77 -12.65 11.21
N ARG A 194 8.84 -13.04 12.48
CA ARG A 194 7.80 -12.70 13.45
C ARG A 194 7.94 -11.22 13.79
N LEU A 195 7.05 -10.42 13.21
CA LEU A 195 6.90 -9.01 13.49
C LEU A 195 5.92 -8.81 14.64
N HIS A 196 6.25 -7.88 15.52
CA HIS A 196 5.33 -7.37 16.53
C HIS A 196 4.95 -5.93 16.19
N PHE A 197 3.65 -5.67 16.17
CA PHE A 197 3.08 -4.35 15.90
C PHE A 197 2.37 -3.84 17.14
N GLU A 198 2.93 -2.78 17.73
CA GLU A 198 2.39 -2.13 18.92
C GLU A 198 1.75 -0.80 18.51
N ASP A 199 0.49 -0.58 18.88
CA ASP A 199 -0.23 0.67 18.58
C ASP A 199 0.47 1.86 19.27
N ALA A 200 0.97 2.81 18.47
CA ALA A 200 1.66 3.98 18.97
C ALA A 200 0.69 5.07 19.42
N LEU A 201 -0.60 4.93 19.11
CA LEU A 201 -1.66 5.88 19.42
C LEU A 201 -2.65 5.26 20.41
N ALA A 202 -3.09 6.06 21.39
CA ALA A 202 -4.26 5.76 22.20
C ALA A 202 -5.23 6.93 22.07
N TYR A 203 -6.50 6.62 21.92
CA TYR A 203 -7.52 7.64 21.92
C TYR A 203 -7.80 8.08 23.37
N ASP A 204 -7.56 9.35 23.65
CA ASP A 204 -7.61 9.96 24.99
C ASP A 204 -8.44 11.25 25.03
N ALA A 205 -9.26 11.50 24.00
CA ALA A 205 -10.08 12.71 23.91
C ALA A 205 -11.48 12.50 24.52
N GLU A 206 -12.10 13.60 24.96
CA GLU A 206 -13.39 13.62 25.67
C GLU A 206 -14.59 13.19 24.80
N GLU A 207 -14.48 13.22 23.48
CA GLU A 207 -15.55 12.79 22.57
C GLU A 207 -15.63 11.26 22.51
N GLU A 208 -16.83 10.69 22.57
CA GLU A 208 -17.02 9.24 22.41
C GLU A 208 -16.69 8.80 20.97
N PHE A 209 -15.64 7.98 20.82
CA PHE A 209 -15.41 7.19 19.62
C PHE A 209 -16.18 5.87 19.73
N SER A 210 -16.71 5.36 18.62
CA SER A 210 -17.10 3.94 18.59
C SER A 210 -15.86 3.07 18.78
N GLU A 211 -16.04 1.84 19.26
CA GLU A 211 -14.95 0.88 19.46
C GLU A 211 -14.12 0.69 18.17
N GLU A 212 -14.80 0.55 17.02
CA GLU A 212 -14.19 0.47 15.70
C GLU A 212 -13.35 1.72 15.35
N GLN A 213 -13.84 2.92 15.68
CA GLN A 213 -13.11 4.16 15.44
C GLN A 213 -11.87 4.27 16.32
N ALA A 214 -11.94 3.82 17.57
CA ALA A 214 -10.81 3.78 18.49
C ALA A 214 -9.75 2.78 18.02
N GLU A 215 -10.17 1.62 17.53
CA GLU A 215 -9.27 0.60 16.96
C GLU A 215 -8.58 1.10 15.68
N LEU A 216 -9.34 1.70 14.76
CA LEU A 216 -8.78 2.32 13.55
C LEU A 216 -7.80 3.45 13.88
N PHE A 217 -8.08 4.24 14.92
CA PHE A 217 -7.19 5.29 15.39
C PHE A 217 -5.88 4.71 15.97
N GLY A 218 -5.97 3.72 16.86
CA GLY A 218 -4.81 3.09 17.49
C GLY A 218 -3.90 2.41 16.47
N SER A 219 -4.50 1.66 15.55
CA SER A 219 -3.79 0.87 14.54
C SER A 219 -3.30 1.65 13.32
N ALA A 220 -3.51 2.97 13.29
CA ALA A 220 -3.06 3.83 12.19
C ALA A 220 -1.55 4.10 12.21
N LEU A 221 -0.96 4.16 13.39
CA LEU A 221 0.49 4.34 13.58
C LEU A 221 0.96 3.30 14.60
N GLN A 222 1.91 2.46 14.20
CA GLN A 222 2.40 1.36 15.03
C GLN A 222 3.91 1.34 15.11
N PHE A 223 4.44 1.01 16.28
CA PHE A 223 5.82 0.58 16.43
C PHE A 223 5.96 -0.83 15.83
N VAL A 224 7.08 -1.07 15.14
CA VAL A 224 7.40 -2.38 14.58
C VAL A 224 8.73 -2.89 15.15
N THR A 225 8.71 -4.12 15.66
CA THR A 225 9.89 -4.82 16.16
C THR A 225 9.93 -6.25 15.64
N THR A 226 11.12 -6.86 15.65
CA THR A 226 11.30 -8.27 15.30
C THR A 226 11.57 -9.08 16.55
N THR A 227 11.00 -10.28 16.64
CA THR A 227 11.32 -11.24 17.71
C THR A 227 12.21 -12.34 17.15
N THR A 228 13.42 -12.46 17.69
CA THR A 228 14.32 -13.58 17.40
C THR A 228 14.19 -14.60 18.53
N THR A 229 13.75 -15.81 18.20
CA THR A 229 13.77 -16.95 19.13
C THR A 229 15.06 -17.71 18.90
N THR A 230 15.95 -17.68 19.88
CA THR A 230 17.18 -18.49 19.86
C THR A 230 16.89 -19.76 20.63
N THR A 231 16.80 -20.89 19.96
CA THR A 231 16.85 -22.20 20.63
C THR A 231 18.31 -22.45 21.00
N LEU A 232 18.62 -22.48 22.30
CA LEU A 232 19.94 -22.89 22.76
C LEU A 232 20.03 -24.41 22.54
N ASP A 233 20.72 -24.82 21.47
CA ASP A 233 21.09 -26.21 21.25
C ASP A 233 22.15 -26.61 22.27
N GLY A 234 21.72 -27.02 23.47
CA GLY A 234 22.64 -27.37 24.53
C GLY A 234 21.98 -27.68 25.86
N ASP A 235 21.17 -28.73 25.93
CA ASP A 235 21.32 -29.75 26.98
C ASP A 235 20.59 -31.03 26.59
N ARG A 236 21.27 -32.17 26.76
CA ARG A 236 20.80 -33.51 26.37
C ARG A 236 19.70 -34.06 27.28
N ASP A 237 19.14 -33.26 28.18
CA ASP A 237 18.14 -33.67 29.15
C ASP A 237 16.84 -32.85 28.98
N GLY A 238 16.04 -33.23 28.00
CA GLY A 238 14.57 -33.40 28.11
C GLY A 238 13.66 -32.29 28.65
N ASP A 239 14.08 -31.04 28.88
CA ASP A 239 13.20 -29.96 29.35
C ASP A 239 12.93 -28.90 28.26
N PRO A 240 11.77 -28.93 27.56
CA PRO A 240 11.44 -28.00 26.48
C PRO A 240 11.02 -26.59 26.97
N SER A 241 11.27 -26.21 28.24
CA SER A 241 10.67 -25.02 28.85
C SER A 241 11.51 -23.73 28.84
N SER A 242 12.75 -23.72 28.33
CA SER A 242 13.64 -22.54 28.40
C SER A 242 13.94 -21.89 27.03
N SER A 243 12.93 -21.64 26.20
CA SER A 243 13.11 -20.80 25.01
C SER A 243 13.17 -19.31 25.39
N SER A 244 14.33 -18.66 25.21
CA SER A 244 14.48 -17.22 25.36
C SER A 244 14.12 -16.49 24.06
N SER A 245 13.06 -15.67 24.09
CA SER A 245 12.72 -14.76 22.99
C SER A 245 13.32 -13.38 23.25
N THR A 246 14.19 -12.90 22.35
CA THR A 246 14.73 -11.54 22.42
C THR A 246 14.10 -10.69 21.33
N THR A 247 13.56 -9.53 21.71
CA THR A 247 13.10 -8.52 20.76
C THR A 247 14.29 -7.69 20.29
N ALA A 248 14.50 -7.63 18.98
CA ALA A 248 15.55 -6.85 18.36
C ALA A 248 14.94 -5.79 17.42
N PRO A 249 15.58 -4.62 17.24
CA PRO A 249 15.21 -3.68 16.20
C PRO A 249 15.37 -4.33 14.81
N LEU A 250 14.40 -4.11 13.93
CA LEU A 250 14.50 -4.54 12.54
C LEU A 250 15.59 -3.72 11.83
N ASP A 251 16.39 -4.39 11.01
CA ASP A 251 17.38 -3.73 10.15
C ASP A 251 16.71 -2.62 9.31
N THR A 252 17.35 -1.45 9.26
CA THR A 252 16.74 -0.26 8.67
C THR A 252 16.60 -0.40 7.16
N ASP A 253 17.57 -1.02 6.48
CA ASP A 253 17.56 -1.16 5.03
C ASP A 253 16.51 -2.19 4.60
N LEU A 254 16.39 -3.29 5.33
CA LEU A 254 15.32 -4.27 5.12
C LEU A 254 13.92 -3.67 5.32
N LEU A 255 13.73 -2.89 6.39
CA LEU A 255 12.48 -2.18 6.65
C LEU A 255 12.16 -1.19 5.52
N VAL A 256 13.14 -0.40 5.10
CA VAL A 256 12.98 0.60 4.02
C VAL A 256 12.59 -0.08 2.72
N ALA A 257 13.28 -1.16 2.34
CA ALA A 257 12.99 -1.92 1.13
C ALA A 257 11.59 -2.55 1.18
N ALA A 258 11.20 -3.16 2.31
CA ALA A 258 9.86 -3.73 2.50
C ALA A 258 8.77 -2.65 2.42
N ALA A 259 9.01 -1.49 3.05
CA ALA A 259 8.06 -0.38 3.04
C ALA A 259 7.84 0.20 1.65
N GLN A 260 8.92 0.39 0.86
CA GLN A 260 8.84 0.99 -0.48
C GLN A 260 7.98 0.19 -1.47
N ARG A 261 7.83 -1.12 -1.24
CA ARG A 261 6.95 -1.99 -2.02
C ARG A 261 5.57 -2.24 -1.41
N THR A 262 5.34 -1.90 -0.13
CA THR A 262 4.08 -2.18 0.57
C THR A 262 3.06 -1.07 0.33
N SER A 263 1.99 -1.36 -0.38
CA SER A 263 1.00 -0.37 -0.81
C SER A 263 0.21 0.25 0.35
N LEU A 264 0.01 -0.50 1.43
CA LEU A 264 -0.66 -0.05 2.64
C LEU A 264 0.26 0.70 3.60
N VAL A 265 1.56 0.81 3.33
CA VAL A 265 2.45 1.71 4.08
C VAL A 265 2.36 3.12 3.51
N ARG A 266 2.16 4.11 4.39
CA ARG A 266 2.21 5.52 4.02
C ARG A 266 3.62 6.07 4.19
N ASP A 267 4.10 6.05 5.41
CA ASP A 267 5.37 6.62 5.83
C ASP A 267 5.99 5.69 6.89
N VAL A 268 7.32 5.56 6.86
CA VAL A 268 8.10 4.89 7.92
C VAL A 268 9.00 5.91 8.57
N TYR A 269 9.02 5.92 9.89
CA TYR A 269 9.82 6.82 10.70
C TYR A 269 10.78 6.07 11.60
N GLU A 270 11.90 6.72 11.91
CA GLU A 270 12.84 6.33 12.95
C GLU A 270 12.77 7.32 14.11
N VAL A 271 12.63 6.80 15.33
CA VAL A 271 12.66 7.60 16.56
C VAL A 271 14.09 8.00 16.88
N LEU A 272 14.33 9.32 16.92
CA LEU A 272 15.64 9.91 17.18
C LEU A 272 15.81 10.32 18.65
N ALA A 273 14.77 10.91 19.24
CA ALA A 273 14.77 11.39 20.61
C ALA A 273 13.34 11.49 21.16
N GLU A 274 13.24 11.51 22.48
CA GLU A 274 12.01 11.71 23.25
C GLU A 274 12.26 12.78 24.30
N GLY A 275 11.23 13.52 24.68
CA GLY A 275 11.34 14.54 25.72
C GLY A 275 9.99 15.03 26.25
N GLU A 276 10.05 15.69 27.41
CA GLU A 276 8.88 16.20 28.13
C GLU A 276 8.40 17.55 27.54
N SER A 277 9.36 18.39 27.14
CA SER A 277 9.17 19.69 26.49
C SER A 277 9.88 19.73 25.12
N TYR A 278 9.62 20.75 24.30
CA TYR A 278 10.32 20.89 23.02
C TYR A 278 11.81 21.22 23.23
N GLU A 279 12.13 21.98 24.29
CA GLU A 279 13.50 22.27 24.70
C GLU A 279 14.24 21.00 25.16
N ASP A 280 13.60 20.20 26.02
CA ASP A 280 14.16 18.91 26.46
C ASP A 280 14.34 17.96 25.28
N LEU A 281 13.35 17.85 24.39
CA LEU A 281 13.46 17.04 23.16
C LEU A 281 14.67 17.46 22.31
N ALA A 282 14.90 18.77 22.14
CA ALA A 282 16.05 19.30 21.42
C ALA A 282 17.37 18.95 22.13
N GLN A 283 17.42 19.09 23.46
CA GLN A 283 18.60 18.75 24.25
C GLN A 283 18.92 17.26 24.19
N GLN A 284 17.91 16.39 24.28
CA GLN A 284 18.06 14.93 24.17
C GLN A 284 18.62 14.53 22.80
N ALA A 285 18.12 15.14 21.72
CA ALA A 285 18.61 14.91 20.36
C ALA A 285 20.06 15.37 20.16
N LEU A 286 20.47 16.47 20.81
CA LEU A 286 21.85 16.94 20.82
C LEU A 286 22.77 16.00 21.59
N THR A 287 22.37 15.62 22.81
CA THR A 287 23.16 14.76 23.71
C THR A 287 23.39 13.38 23.10
N ASN A 288 22.37 12.82 22.44
CA ASN A 288 22.47 11.47 21.89
C ASN A 288 23.12 11.39 20.49
N GLY A 289 23.37 12.54 19.85
CA GLY A 289 24.05 12.63 18.55
C GLY A 289 23.26 12.07 17.35
N SER A 290 21.96 11.83 17.49
CA SER A 290 21.10 11.23 16.45
C SER A 290 20.95 12.06 15.16
N LEU A 291 21.39 13.32 15.19
CA LEU A 291 21.32 14.27 14.07
C LEU A 291 22.70 14.81 13.67
N ASN A 292 23.79 14.23 14.17
CA ASN A 292 25.15 14.70 13.87
C ASN A 292 25.46 14.66 12.36
N ASP A 293 24.81 13.79 11.61
CA ASP A 293 24.98 13.69 10.17
C ASP A 293 24.50 14.95 9.42
N VAL A 294 23.43 15.61 9.88
CA VAL A 294 22.88 16.83 9.23
C VAL A 294 23.36 18.14 9.87
N MET A 295 24.06 18.06 11.01
CA MET A 295 24.69 19.21 11.65
C MET A 295 25.93 19.69 10.87
N VAL A 296 26.37 20.91 11.14
CA VAL A 296 27.64 21.46 10.61
C VAL A 296 28.79 20.51 10.98
N GLY A 297 29.59 20.12 9.98
CA GLY A 297 30.65 19.13 10.10
C GLY A 297 30.23 17.67 9.87
N GLY A 298 28.91 17.40 9.78
CA GLY A 298 28.36 16.08 9.48
C GLY A 298 28.45 15.69 8.01
N LEU A 299 28.31 14.38 7.73
CA LEU A 299 28.35 13.81 6.38
C LEU A 299 27.31 14.44 5.43
N HIS A 300 26.12 14.72 5.96
CA HIS A 300 24.97 15.27 5.25
C HIS A 300 24.73 16.75 5.61
N GLN A 301 25.75 17.48 6.06
CA GLN A 301 25.61 18.87 6.51
C GLN A 301 24.99 19.81 5.45
N LYS A 302 25.08 19.49 4.15
CA LYS A 302 24.52 20.31 3.07
C LYS A 302 23.10 19.90 2.67
N HIS A 303 22.55 18.83 3.25
CA HIS A 303 21.23 18.33 2.89
C HIS A 303 20.15 19.33 3.25
N THR A 304 19.23 19.59 2.32
CA THR A 304 18.06 20.40 2.64
C THR A 304 17.18 19.67 3.66
N TRP A 305 16.54 20.42 4.53
CA TRP A 305 15.73 19.83 5.60
C TRP A 305 14.40 20.53 5.81
N ARG A 306 13.47 19.82 6.44
CA ARG A 306 12.26 20.40 7.04
C ARG A 306 11.94 19.74 8.35
N ILE A 307 11.18 20.45 9.18
CA ILE A 307 10.56 19.90 10.37
C ILE A 307 9.05 20.14 10.32
N ARG A 308 8.26 19.17 10.77
CA ARG A 308 6.78 19.25 10.81
C ARG A 308 6.26 18.77 12.15
N LEU A 309 5.26 19.47 12.67
CA LEU A 309 4.54 19.03 13.88
C LEU A 309 3.37 18.12 13.48
N ARG A 310 3.15 17.07 14.28
CA ARG A 310 2.02 16.13 14.22
C ARG A 310 1.46 15.96 15.62
N GLN A 311 0.20 16.33 15.79
CA GLN A 311 -0.49 16.23 17.07
C GLN A 311 -1.64 15.23 16.91
N TYR A 312 -1.73 14.28 17.83
CA TYR A 312 -2.73 13.22 17.86
C TYR A 312 -3.59 13.31 19.13
N GLY A 313 -4.77 12.68 19.12
CA GLY A 313 -5.63 12.58 20.31
C GLY A 313 -6.01 13.92 20.92
N SER A 314 -5.90 14.03 22.24
CA SER A 314 -6.15 15.23 23.05
C SER A 314 -5.32 16.45 22.62
N TYR A 315 -4.12 16.25 22.06
CA TYR A 315 -3.26 17.33 21.56
C TYR A 315 -3.77 17.97 20.26
N ALA A 316 -4.63 17.27 19.51
CA ALA A 316 -5.17 17.76 18.25
C ALA A 316 -6.31 18.78 18.49
N LYS A 317 -6.02 20.07 18.31
CA LYS A 317 -6.94 21.20 18.58
C LYS A 317 -8.20 21.31 17.69
N SER A 318 -8.41 20.41 16.73
CA SER A 318 -9.67 20.41 15.94
C SER A 318 -10.10 19.01 15.56
N ASP A 319 -11.41 18.79 15.45
CA ASP A 319 -12.01 17.50 15.05
C ASP A 319 -11.53 17.02 13.69
N LYS A 320 -11.14 17.96 12.82
CA LYS A 320 -10.52 17.63 11.54
C LYS A 320 -9.13 17.04 11.70
N SER A 321 -8.39 17.44 12.75
CA SER A 321 -7.01 17.01 13.09
C SER A 321 -6.97 15.77 13.98
N ARG A 322 -8.06 15.50 14.71
CA ARG A 322 -8.25 14.32 15.54
C ARG A 322 -8.44 13.02 14.74
N ARG A 323 -8.78 13.14 13.45
CA ARG A 323 -8.97 11.99 12.56
C ARG A 323 -7.66 11.65 11.85
N VAL A 324 -7.03 10.53 12.25
CA VAL A 324 -5.85 9.97 11.59
C VAL A 324 -6.14 9.74 10.10
N GLY A 325 -5.11 9.76 9.26
CA GLY A 325 -5.23 9.46 7.83
C GLY A 325 -5.71 10.59 6.91
N LYS A 326 -6.20 11.74 7.42
CA LYS A 326 -6.37 12.95 6.58
C LYS A 326 -5.02 13.71 6.48
N LYS A 327 -4.77 14.43 5.39
CA LYS A 327 -3.67 15.43 5.30
C LYS A 327 -3.99 16.60 6.24
N VAL A 328 -3.96 16.36 7.54
CA VAL A 328 -4.19 17.39 8.53
C VAL A 328 -2.85 17.87 9.00
N ARG A 329 -2.60 19.15 8.76
CA ARG A 329 -1.45 19.83 9.33
C ARG A 329 -1.84 20.26 10.73
N SER A 330 -0.92 20.11 11.67
CA SER A 330 -1.03 20.80 12.96
C SER A 330 -1.17 22.30 12.71
N SER A 331 -1.71 23.01 13.70
CA SER A 331 -1.89 24.46 13.55
C SER A 331 -0.54 25.12 13.28
N LEU A 332 -0.48 26.06 12.32
CA LEU A 332 0.76 26.77 11.99
C LEU A 332 1.33 27.51 13.21
N ARG A 333 0.45 27.95 14.12
CA ARG A 333 0.84 28.58 15.39
C ARG A 333 1.57 27.60 16.30
N SER A 334 1.04 26.38 16.47
CA SER A 334 1.70 25.32 17.26
C SER A 334 3.03 24.92 16.63
N GLU A 335 3.06 24.68 15.32
CA GLU A 335 4.29 24.30 14.60
C GLU A 335 5.37 25.38 14.74
N LYS A 336 5.01 26.66 14.64
CA LYS A 336 5.94 27.78 14.87
C LYS A 336 6.46 27.84 16.31
N SER A 337 5.61 27.60 17.32
CA SER A 337 6.04 27.57 18.73
C SER A 337 7.07 26.46 18.97
N ALA A 338 6.76 25.24 18.51
CA ALA A 338 7.67 24.10 18.64
C ALA A 338 9.03 24.37 17.99
N ILE A 339 9.03 24.95 16.79
CA ILE A 339 10.28 25.31 16.08
C ILE A 339 11.11 26.34 16.87
N LEU A 340 10.46 27.34 17.47
CA LEU A 340 11.15 28.36 18.27
C LEU A 340 11.76 27.80 19.54
N GLU A 341 11.08 26.88 20.21
CA GLU A 341 11.58 26.20 21.41
C GLU A 341 12.72 25.22 21.08
N MET A 342 12.73 24.63 19.88
CA MET A 342 13.81 23.76 19.40
C MET A 342 14.96 24.49 18.70
N LYS A 343 15.00 25.84 18.77
CA LYS A 343 15.96 26.65 18.00
C LYS A 343 17.41 26.22 18.20
N ASP A 344 17.80 25.84 19.42
CA ASP A 344 19.19 25.54 19.79
C ASP A 344 19.72 24.27 19.11
N LEU A 345 18.82 23.36 18.75
CA LEU A 345 19.11 22.22 17.87
C LEU A 345 19.17 22.66 16.41
N LEU A 346 18.15 23.38 15.94
CA LEU A 346 17.95 23.67 14.51
C LEU A 346 19.00 24.62 13.94
N ILE A 347 19.53 25.57 14.73
CA ILE A 347 20.61 26.47 14.29
C ILE A 347 21.93 25.73 13.99
N LYS A 348 22.08 24.49 14.47
CA LYS A 348 23.27 23.67 14.22
C LYS A 348 23.22 22.93 12.89
N PHE A 349 22.08 22.94 12.19
CA PHE A 349 21.95 22.26 10.90
C PHE A 349 22.67 23.06 9.82
N GLY A 350 23.48 22.39 9.00
CA GLY A 350 24.26 23.07 7.96
C GLY A 350 23.47 23.41 6.70
N GLY A 351 22.39 22.68 6.42
CA GLY A 351 21.65 22.76 5.17
C GLY A 351 20.53 23.78 5.16
N ASN A 352 20.03 24.11 3.98
CA ASN A 352 18.91 25.05 3.82
C ASN A 352 17.57 24.39 4.12
N VAL A 353 16.59 25.19 4.52
CA VAL A 353 15.21 24.71 4.69
C VAL A 353 14.54 24.55 3.32
N ASP A 354 14.04 23.35 3.01
CA ASP A 354 13.16 23.08 1.86
C ASP A 354 11.85 22.45 2.34
N LEU A 355 10.75 23.19 2.20
CA LEU A 355 9.44 22.73 2.67
C LEU A 355 8.76 21.74 1.72
N ASN A 356 9.17 21.72 0.45
CA ASN A 356 8.52 20.98 -0.63
C ASN A 356 9.21 19.63 -0.84
N ASP A 357 10.51 19.62 -1.09
CA ASP A 357 11.28 18.43 -1.42
C ASP A 357 12.62 18.34 -0.65
N PRO A 358 12.54 18.23 0.69
CA PRO A 358 13.74 18.13 1.51
C PRO A 358 14.43 16.77 1.36
N GLN A 359 15.76 16.78 1.46
CA GLN A 359 16.56 15.57 1.60
C GLN A 359 16.43 14.95 3.00
N CYS A 360 16.18 15.76 4.04
CA CYS A 360 15.90 15.31 5.41
C CYS A 360 14.53 15.81 5.90
N SER A 361 13.60 14.90 6.16
CA SER A 361 12.30 15.24 6.75
C SER A 361 12.21 14.81 8.21
N LEU A 362 12.13 15.79 9.10
CA LEU A 362 11.92 15.58 10.53
C LEU A 362 10.47 15.83 10.92
N TYR A 363 10.01 15.08 11.90
CA TYR A 363 8.67 15.15 12.46
C TYR A 363 8.74 15.20 13.98
N VAL A 364 8.04 16.16 14.57
CA VAL A 364 7.77 16.20 16.00
C VAL A 364 6.36 15.64 16.18
N MET A 365 6.23 14.59 16.97
CA MET A 365 4.97 13.88 17.21
C MET A 365 4.55 14.03 18.68
N GLU A 366 3.26 14.33 18.90
CA GLU A 366 2.64 14.46 20.23
C GLU A 366 1.38 13.61 20.32
N GLY A 367 1.12 13.03 21.49
CA GLY A 367 -0.02 12.13 21.70
C GLY A 367 0.28 10.68 21.31
N LEU A 368 1.56 10.28 21.38
CA LEU A 368 1.94 8.86 21.27
C LEU A 368 1.82 8.21 22.66
N ARG A 369 1.47 6.92 22.71
CA ARG A 369 1.27 6.19 23.97
C ARG A 369 2.52 6.23 24.84
N GLY A 370 2.35 6.66 26.08
CA GLY A 370 3.44 6.74 27.06
C GLY A 370 4.55 7.73 26.71
N ARG A 371 4.37 8.60 25.69
CA ARG A 371 5.41 9.53 25.23
C ARG A 371 4.82 10.91 24.98
N ARG A 372 5.41 11.93 25.61
CA ARG A 372 4.92 13.30 25.47
C ARG A 372 5.28 13.91 24.12
N LYS A 373 6.57 13.93 23.78
CA LYS A 373 7.07 14.45 22.50
C LYS A 373 8.13 13.52 21.94
N VAL A 374 8.00 13.23 20.65
CA VAL A 374 8.92 12.36 19.93
C VAL A 374 9.46 13.09 18.71
N LEU A 375 10.78 13.12 18.56
CA LEU A 375 11.45 13.58 17.34
C LEU A 375 11.76 12.35 16.49
N ALA A 376 11.25 12.36 15.26
CA ALA A 376 11.41 11.25 14.33
C ALA A 376 11.89 11.72 12.96
N ARG A 377 12.67 10.89 12.30
CA ARG A 377 13.12 11.08 10.91
C ARG A 377 12.27 10.21 10.00
N LEU A 378 11.83 10.74 8.86
CA LEU A 378 11.21 9.92 7.82
C LEU A 378 12.29 9.08 7.13
N SER A 379 12.20 7.77 7.24
CA SER A 379 13.11 6.81 6.60
C SER A 379 12.65 6.45 5.19
N SER A 380 11.35 6.17 5.00
CA SER A 380 10.81 5.78 3.69
C SER A 380 9.32 6.05 3.56
N ARG A 381 8.79 5.83 2.35
CA ARG A 381 7.35 5.89 2.04
C ARG A 381 6.98 4.67 1.22
N GLY A 382 5.75 4.20 1.37
CA GLY A 382 5.20 3.20 0.47
C GLY A 382 4.98 3.74 -0.95
N PRO A 383 4.73 2.84 -1.92
CA PRO A 383 4.71 3.19 -3.33
C PRO A 383 3.51 4.08 -3.66
N ARG A 384 3.64 4.88 -4.73
CA ARG A 384 2.56 5.74 -5.20
C ARG A 384 1.58 4.94 -6.08
N THR A 385 0.66 4.21 -5.44
CA THR A 385 -0.36 3.36 -6.10
C THR A 385 -1.23 4.12 -7.10
N SER A 386 -1.46 5.42 -6.88
CA SER A 386 -2.25 6.27 -7.78
C SER A 386 -1.75 6.28 -9.24
N SER A 387 -0.48 5.97 -9.49
CA SER A 387 0.09 5.92 -10.85
C SER A 387 -0.43 4.74 -11.69
N LEU A 388 -0.95 3.70 -11.03
CA LEU A 388 -1.59 2.54 -11.66
C LEU A 388 -3.12 2.62 -11.60
N ALA A 389 -3.67 3.69 -11.05
CA ALA A 389 -5.13 3.83 -10.91
C ALA A 389 -5.79 3.79 -12.29
N PRO A 390 -6.97 3.16 -12.45
CA PRO A 390 -7.63 2.98 -13.76
C PRO A 390 -7.73 4.23 -14.64
N LYS A 391 -7.90 5.41 -14.02
CA LYS A 391 -7.97 6.70 -14.71
C LYS A 391 -6.66 7.20 -15.31
N GLU A 392 -5.52 6.71 -14.80
CA GLU A 392 -4.17 7.05 -15.29
C GLU A 392 -3.68 6.01 -16.31
N ARG A 393 -4.46 4.96 -16.57
CA ARG A 393 -4.09 3.85 -17.45
C ARG A 393 -4.47 4.13 -18.90
N ILE A 394 -3.61 3.67 -19.80
CA ILE A 394 -3.82 3.66 -21.24
C ILE A 394 -4.76 2.50 -21.60
N CYS A 395 -4.52 1.30 -21.09
CA CYS A 395 -5.43 0.18 -21.25
C CYS A 395 -6.62 0.31 -20.28
N VAL A 396 -7.77 0.69 -20.81
CA VAL A 396 -9.00 0.91 -20.04
C VAL A 396 -9.92 -0.31 -20.16
N THR A 397 -10.33 -0.88 -19.02
CA THR A 397 -11.31 -1.96 -18.93
C THR A 397 -12.46 -1.56 -17.99
N ASN A 398 -13.54 -2.36 -17.97
CA ASN A 398 -14.74 -2.06 -17.19
C ASN A 398 -14.61 -2.38 -15.70
N THR A 399 -13.79 -3.37 -15.36
CA THR A 399 -13.59 -3.87 -13.98
C THR A 399 -12.10 -4.08 -13.68
N PRO A 400 -11.27 -3.03 -13.80
CA PRO A 400 -9.87 -3.16 -13.45
C PRO A 400 -9.71 -3.35 -11.95
N LEU A 401 -8.81 -4.25 -11.57
CA LEU A 401 -8.36 -4.40 -10.19
C LEU A 401 -7.78 -3.07 -9.66
N GLU A 402 -8.16 -2.71 -8.44
CA GLU A 402 -7.61 -1.55 -7.74
C GLU A 402 -6.10 -1.73 -7.49
N PRO A 403 -5.25 -0.71 -7.73
CA PRO A 403 -3.81 -0.82 -7.51
C PRO A 403 -3.38 -1.36 -6.15
N THR A 404 -3.96 -0.89 -5.04
CA THR A 404 -3.56 -1.33 -3.69
C THR A 404 -3.72 -2.84 -3.52
N ALA A 405 -4.80 -3.39 -4.05
CA ALA A 405 -5.03 -4.83 -4.06
C ALA A 405 -4.06 -5.60 -4.99
N ALA A 406 -3.72 -5.04 -6.15
CA ALA A 406 -2.71 -5.61 -7.03
C ALA A 406 -1.31 -5.70 -6.38
N TYR A 407 -0.89 -4.64 -5.69
CA TYR A 407 0.35 -4.66 -4.89
C TYR A 407 0.25 -5.68 -3.75
N SER A 408 -0.91 -5.77 -3.10
CA SER A 408 -1.12 -6.72 -2.00
C SER A 408 -0.97 -8.17 -2.47
N LEU A 409 -1.58 -8.55 -3.59
CA LEU A 409 -1.39 -9.88 -4.20
C LEU A 409 0.09 -10.16 -4.48
N CYS A 410 0.83 -9.20 -5.04
CA CYS A 410 2.23 -9.38 -5.38
C CYS A 410 3.14 -9.47 -4.15
N ASN A 411 2.88 -8.68 -3.11
CA ASN A 411 3.62 -8.74 -1.85
C ASN A 411 3.33 -10.04 -1.10
N VAL A 412 2.07 -10.46 -1.00
CA VAL A 412 1.70 -11.75 -0.39
C VAL A 412 2.26 -12.92 -1.21
N GLY A 413 2.31 -12.79 -2.54
CA GLY A 413 2.95 -13.73 -3.45
C GLY A 413 4.48 -13.74 -3.36
N ARG A 414 5.06 -12.86 -2.53
CA ARG A 414 6.50 -12.70 -2.30
C ARG A 414 7.30 -12.52 -3.58
N VAL A 415 6.70 -11.83 -4.57
CA VAL A 415 7.36 -11.51 -5.85
C VAL A 415 8.67 -10.76 -5.57
N ARG A 416 9.76 -11.16 -6.20
CA ARG A 416 11.07 -10.52 -6.03
C ARG A 416 11.83 -10.52 -7.34
N ASP A 417 12.97 -9.82 -7.34
CA ASP A 417 13.79 -9.75 -8.55
C ASP A 417 14.26 -11.15 -8.92
N GLY A 418 14.19 -11.47 -10.21
CA GLY A 418 14.40 -12.82 -10.74
C GLY A 418 13.17 -13.76 -10.63
N SER A 419 12.08 -13.38 -9.96
CA SER A 419 10.85 -14.18 -9.96
C SER A 419 10.20 -14.23 -11.35
N ARG A 420 9.74 -15.41 -11.74
CA ARG A 420 8.81 -15.67 -12.83
C ARG A 420 7.39 -15.63 -12.25
N VAL A 421 6.57 -14.69 -12.71
CA VAL A 421 5.24 -14.41 -12.16
C VAL A 421 4.19 -14.62 -13.23
N LEU A 422 3.18 -15.41 -12.92
CA LEU A 422 2.02 -15.63 -13.78
C LEU A 422 0.78 -14.94 -13.19
N ASP A 423 0.04 -14.22 -14.03
CA ASP A 423 -1.37 -13.93 -13.78
C ASP A 423 -2.23 -14.69 -14.82
N PRO A 424 -2.91 -15.78 -14.44
CA PRO A 424 -3.75 -16.57 -15.33
C PRO A 424 -5.05 -15.88 -15.76
N TYR A 425 -5.41 -14.76 -15.12
CA TYR A 425 -6.62 -13.98 -15.40
C TYR A 425 -6.27 -12.49 -15.52
N ALA A 426 -5.21 -12.18 -16.28
CA ALA A 426 -4.53 -10.90 -16.23
C ALA A 426 -5.43 -9.70 -16.54
N GLY A 427 -6.45 -9.85 -17.38
CA GLY A 427 -7.30 -8.75 -17.82
C GLY A 427 -6.46 -7.60 -18.38
N SER A 428 -6.54 -6.42 -17.75
CA SER A 428 -5.66 -5.29 -18.11
C SER A 428 -4.26 -5.36 -17.48
N CYS A 429 -3.84 -6.45 -16.85
CA CYS A 429 -2.52 -6.63 -16.24
C CYS A 429 -2.20 -5.67 -15.06
N ALA A 430 -3.19 -5.39 -14.19
CA ALA A 430 -2.96 -4.53 -13.02
C ALA A 430 -1.96 -5.16 -12.02
N THR A 431 -2.05 -6.47 -11.81
CA THR A 431 -1.11 -7.33 -11.05
C THR A 431 0.29 -7.26 -11.64
N LEU A 432 0.45 -7.45 -12.96
CA LEU A 432 1.76 -7.45 -13.60
C LEU A 432 2.42 -6.07 -13.56
N LEU A 433 1.63 -4.98 -13.68
CA LEU A 433 2.14 -3.62 -13.46
C LEU A 433 2.63 -3.43 -12.01
N ALA A 434 1.92 -3.98 -11.02
CA ALA A 434 2.32 -3.93 -9.62
C ALA A 434 3.60 -4.76 -9.37
N ALA A 435 3.68 -5.97 -9.93
CA ALA A 435 4.85 -6.84 -9.87
C ALA A 435 6.10 -6.14 -10.43
N ALA A 436 6.02 -5.59 -11.65
CA ALA A 436 7.13 -4.84 -12.25
C ALA A 436 7.48 -3.54 -11.49
N SER A 437 6.52 -2.94 -10.78
CA SER A 437 6.77 -1.75 -9.95
C SER A 437 7.55 -2.06 -8.67
N ILE A 438 7.27 -3.20 -8.03
CA ILE A 438 7.94 -3.60 -6.77
C ILE A 438 9.19 -4.43 -7.00
N SER A 439 9.33 -5.00 -8.20
CA SER A 439 10.42 -5.87 -8.60
C SER A 439 10.72 -5.66 -10.09
N PRO A 440 11.55 -4.67 -10.45
CA PRO A 440 11.82 -4.34 -11.84
C PRO A 440 12.46 -5.48 -12.65
N ALA A 441 13.15 -6.42 -11.99
CA ALA A 441 13.81 -7.55 -12.65
C ALA A 441 13.00 -8.86 -12.58
N CYS A 442 11.70 -8.82 -12.24
CA CYS A 442 10.83 -9.98 -12.38
C CYS A 442 10.43 -10.20 -13.85
N LEU A 443 10.22 -11.47 -14.22
CA LEU A 443 9.66 -11.86 -15.52
C LEU A 443 8.17 -12.13 -15.34
N THR A 444 7.32 -11.37 -16.01
CA THR A 444 5.87 -11.50 -15.86
C THR A 444 5.23 -12.08 -17.11
N VAL A 445 4.24 -12.95 -16.94
CA VAL A 445 3.41 -13.50 -18.01
C VAL A 445 1.95 -13.35 -17.62
N GLY A 446 1.13 -12.86 -18.54
CA GLY A 446 -0.32 -12.78 -18.36
C GLY A 446 -1.04 -13.73 -19.29
N ILE A 447 -2.05 -14.44 -18.81
CA ILE A 447 -3.05 -15.10 -19.66
C ILE A 447 -4.31 -14.23 -19.62
N GLU A 448 -4.83 -13.92 -20.80
CA GLU A 448 -5.96 -13.02 -20.95
C GLU A 448 -7.03 -13.69 -21.84
N ILE A 449 -8.21 -13.87 -21.26
CA ILE A 449 -9.34 -14.62 -21.84
C ILE A 449 -10.31 -13.74 -22.65
N ALA A 450 -10.32 -12.42 -22.46
CA ALA A 450 -11.30 -11.54 -23.07
C ALA A 450 -11.28 -11.58 -24.61
N HIS A 451 -12.48 -11.71 -25.17
CA HIS A 451 -12.71 -11.75 -26.61
C HIS A 451 -12.73 -10.35 -27.24
N ASP A 452 -12.44 -10.32 -28.55
CA ASP A 452 -12.50 -9.23 -29.53
C ASP A 452 -12.78 -7.81 -28.98
N GLY A 453 -11.71 -7.14 -28.54
CA GLY A 453 -11.69 -5.70 -28.28
C GLY A 453 -12.04 -5.26 -26.86
N ALA A 454 -12.36 -6.18 -25.94
CA ALA A 454 -12.60 -5.85 -24.53
C ALA A 454 -11.31 -5.45 -23.79
N VAL A 455 -10.16 -5.98 -24.22
CA VAL A 455 -8.83 -5.61 -23.75
C VAL A 455 -7.93 -5.34 -24.96
N ASN A 456 -7.32 -4.15 -25.01
CA ASN A 456 -6.32 -3.83 -26.03
C ASN A 456 -4.92 -4.14 -25.48
N ARG A 457 -4.30 -5.20 -25.98
CA ARG A 457 -2.98 -5.67 -25.52
C ARG A 457 -1.85 -4.69 -25.88
N ASP A 458 -1.96 -3.95 -26.99
CA ASP A 458 -0.98 -2.91 -27.33
C ASP A 458 -1.02 -1.76 -26.31
N ASP A 459 -2.21 -1.41 -25.83
CA ASP A 459 -2.35 -0.41 -24.77
C ASP A 459 -1.79 -0.89 -23.43
N ILE A 460 -1.76 -2.23 -23.19
CA ILE A 460 -1.07 -2.79 -22.03
C ILE A 460 0.43 -2.55 -22.15
N TYR A 461 1.07 -2.90 -23.27
CA TYR A 461 2.50 -2.63 -23.44
C TYR A 461 2.86 -1.14 -23.32
N ARG A 462 2.01 -0.26 -23.88
CA ARG A 462 2.16 1.20 -23.70
C ARG A 462 2.02 1.64 -22.25
N ASP A 463 1.18 0.98 -21.45
CA ASP A 463 1.06 1.23 -20.01
C ASP A 463 2.38 0.96 -19.27
N PHE A 464 3.09 -0.12 -19.61
CA PHE A 464 4.43 -0.43 -19.08
C PHE A 464 5.48 0.56 -19.57
N GLU A 465 5.54 0.82 -20.88
CA GLU A 465 6.51 1.73 -21.49
C GLU A 465 6.41 3.15 -20.92
N SER A 466 5.20 3.71 -20.84
CA SER A 466 4.96 5.07 -20.31
C SER A 466 5.40 5.23 -18.85
N ARG A 467 5.54 4.12 -18.12
CA ARG A 467 5.97 4.08 -16.70
C ARG A 467 7.41 3.62 -16.53
N LYS A 468 8.13 3.33 -17.62
CA LYS A 468 9.49 2.76 -17.60
C LYS A 468 9.59 1.47 -16.78
N LEU A 469 8.55 0.64 -16.89
CA LEU A 469 8.50 -0.68 -16.25
C LEU A 469 8.89 -1.76 -17.25
N THR A 470 9.49 -2.84 -16.75
CA THR A 470 9.78 -4.02 -17.56
C THR A 470 8.47 -4.61 -18.10
N PRO A 471 8.29 -4.68 -19.44
CA PRO A 471 7.07 -5.22 -20.02
C PRO A 471 6.95 -6.72 -19.72
N PRO A 472 5.73 -7.28 -19.76
CA PRO A 472 5.56 -8.73 -19.63
C PRO A 472 6.25 -9.46 -20.78
N ALA A 473 6.84 -10.62 -20.47
CA ALA A 473 7.46 -11.49 -21.45
C ALA A 473 6.42 -11.97 -22.49
N ALA A 474 5.19 -12.21 -22.03
CA ALA A 474 4.06 -12.45 -22.92
C ALA A 474 2.72 -12.08 -22.29
N ILE A 475 1.75 -11.76 -23.15
CA ILE A 475 0.32 -11.69 -22.83
C ILE A 475 -0.38 -12.71 -23.72
N VAL A 476 -0.52 -13.94 -23.23
CA VAL A 476 -1.06 -15.08 -23.97
C VAL A 476 -2.58 -14.98 -24.04
N ARG A 477 -3.15 -15.19 -25.23
CA ARG A 477 -4.60 -15.20 -25.41
C ARG A 477 -5.14 -16.61 -25.17
N GLY A 478 -6.14 -16.74 -24.30
CA GLY A 478 -6.86 -17.99 -24.10
C GLY A 478 -7.32 -18.20 -22.67
N SER A 479 -7.77 -19.42 -22.39
CA SER A 479 -8.13 -19.85 -21.03
C SER A 479 -6.95 -20.56 -20.39
N CYS A 480 -6.70 -20.29 -19.10
CA CYS A 480 -5.70 -21.01 -18.32
C CYS A 480 -6.05 -22.50 -18.13
N ALA A 481 -7.31 -22.91 -18.35
CA ALA A 481 -7.70 -24.31 -18.37
C ALA A 481 -7.13 -25.07 -19.60
N SER A 482 -6.70 -24.36 -20.65
CA SER A 482 -6.10 -24.99 -21.83
C SER A 482 -4.61 -25.25 -21.62
N GLN A 483 -4.19 -26.52 -21.67
CA GLN A 483 -2.79 -26.92 -21.57
C GLN A 483 -1.91 -26.20 -22.60
N ALA A 484 -2.35 -26.08 -23.86
CA ALA A 484 -1.59 -25.39 -24.90
C ALA A 484 -1.33 -23.89 -24.60
N VAL A 485 -2.29 -23.23 -23.94
CA VAL A 485 -2.14 -21.84 -23.48
C VAL A 485 -1.11 -21.77 -22.35
N ARG A 486 -1.14 -22.72 -21.41
CA ARG A 486 -0.16 -22.82 -20.32
C ARG A 486 1.24 -23.16 -20.83
N ASP A 487 1.36 -24.03 -21.82
CA ASP A 487 2.62 -24.35 -22.49
C ASP A 487 3.20 -23.12 -23.18
N THR A 488 2.35 -22.33 -23.84
CA THR A 488 2.78 -21.05 -24.45
C THR A 488 3.25 -20.05 -23.38
N ALA A 489 2.55 -19.98 -22.24
CA ALA A 489 2.92 -19.12 -21.12
C ALA A 489 4.28 -19.53 -20.51
N ARG A 490 4.50 -20.83 -20.25
CA ARG A 490 5.81 -21.37 -19.82
C ARG A 490 6.89 -21.16 -20.87
N GLY A 491 6.59 -21.40 -22.15
CA GLY A 491 7.53 -21.18 -23.25
C GLY A 491 8.02 -19.73 -23.36
N SER A 492 7.27 -18.78 -22.82
CA SER A 492 7.66 -17.36 -22.76
C SER A 492 8.68 -17.05 -21.65
N ILE A 493 8.99 -18.01 -20.79
CA ILE A 493 9.99 -17.95 -19.71
C ILE A 493 10.92 -19.18 -19.78
N ASP A 494 11.33 -19.55 -20.99
CA ASP A 494 12.27 -20.65 -21.27
C ASP A 494 11.77 -22.05 -20.85
N GLY A 495 10.45 -22.24 -20.75
CA GLY A 495 9.84 -23.53 -20.40
C GLY A 495 9.82 -23.82 -18.89
N GLU A 496 10.27 -22.87 -18.09
CA GLU A 496 10.40 -23.02 -16.65
C GLU A 496 9.07 -22.86 -15.90
N SER A 497 9.02 -23.35 -14.66
CA SER A 497 7.90 -23.12 -13.76
C SER A 497 7.90 -21.70 -13.18
N PHE A 498 6.72 -21.20 -12.83
CA PHE A 498 6.55 -19.91 -12.19
C PHE A 498 6.90 -19.97 -10.69
N ASP A 499 7.52 -18.90 -10.18
CA ASP A 499 7.78 -18.70 -8.75
C ASP A 499 6.52 -18.29 -8.00
N ALA A 500 5.68 -17.50 -8.64
CA ALA A 500 4.44 -16.99 -8.08
C ALA A 500 3.32 -16.99 -9.13
N ILE A 501 2.13 -17.38 -8.70
CA ILE A 501 0.88 -17.14 -9.41
C ILE A 501 0.10 -16.10 -8.60
N VAL A 502 -0.19 -14.93 -9.17
CA VAL A 502 -0.93 -13.85 -8.48
C VAL A 502 -2.08 -13.38 -9.35
N THR A 503 -3.31 -13.43 -8.81
CA THR A 503 -4.48 -13.26 -9.67
C THR A 503 -5.73 -12.73 -8.99
N ASP A 504 -6.59 -12.11 -9.78
CA ASP A 504 -7.96 -11.74 -9.42
C ASP A 504 -8.93 -12.41 -10.41
N PRO A 505 -9.33 -13.68 -10.18
CA PRO A 505 -10.14 -14.44 -11.12
C PRO A 505 -11.54 -13.81 -11.35
N PRO A 506 -12.20 -14.10 -12.48
CA PRO A 506 -13.54 -13.58 -12.74
C PRO A 506 -14.56 -14.09 -11.73
N TYR A 507 -15.35 -13.19 -11.13
CA TYR A 507 -16.25 -13.54 -10.02
C TYR A 507 -17.58 -14.20 -10.41
N GLY A 508 -17.88 -14.43 -11.70
CA GLY A 508 -19.16 -15.00 -12.15
C GLY A 508 -20.41 -14.12 -11.92
N ILE A 509 -20.34 -13.09 -11.06
CA ILE A 509 -21.46 -12.21 -10.64
C ILE A 509 -22.13 -11.46 -11.82
N ARG A 510 -21.42 -11.26 -12.94
CA ARG A 510 -21.91 -10.47 -14.09
C ARG A 510 -22.39 -11.28 -15.27
N GLU A 511 -22.24 -12.60 -15.22
CA GLU A 511 -22.73 -13.50 -16.25
C GLU A 511 -23.71 -14.46 -15.59
N SER A 512 -24.95 -13.99 -15.40
CA SER A 512 -26.07 -14.91 -15.25
C SER A 512 -26.20 -15.67 -16.57
N THR A 513 -25.42 -16.71 -16.75
CA THR A 513 -25.58 -17.62 -17.86
C THR A 513 -25.37 -19.03 -17.34
N THR A 514 -26.52 -19.70 -17.27
CA THR A 514 -26.77 -21.14 -17.13
C THR A 514 -26.51 -21.77 -15.76
N ASP A 515 -27.64 -22.14 -15.15
CA ASP A 515 -27.78 -23.23 -14.20
C ASP A 515 -26.84 -24.42 -14.53
N THR A 516 -26.30 -25.05 -13.48
CA THR A 516 -25.43 -26.26 -13.39
C THR A 516 -23.92 -26.01 -13.16
N ALA A 517 -23.45 -26.38 -11.96
CA ALA A 517 -22.19 -27.07 -11.65
C ALA A 517 -20.91 -26.70 -12.43
N ALA A 518 -20.69 -25.42 -12.78
CA ALA A 518 -19.41 -25.00 -13.34
C ALA A 518 -18.37 -24.89 -12.22
N GLU A 519 -17.25 -25.59 -12.39
CA GLU A 519 -16.08 -25.53 -11.52
C GLU A 519 -15.60 -24.07 -11.34
N SER A 520 -15.28 -23.67 -10.11
CA SER A 520 -14.85 -22.29 -9.85
C SER A 520 -13.54 -21.96 -10.59
N PRO A 521 -13.25 -20.69 -10.93
CA PRO A 521 -11.97 -20.35 -11.56
C PRO A 521 -10.75 -20.79 -10.74
N LEU A 522 -10.84 -20.75 -9.41
CA LEU A 522 -9.76 -21.22 -8.54
C LEU A 522 -9.61 -22.75 -8.63
N ASP A 523 -10.72 -23.50 -8.66
CA ASP A 523 -10.67 -24.95 -8.88
C ASP A 523 -10.09 -25.29 -10.25
N GLN A 524 -10.49 -24.60 -11.32
CA GLN A 524 -9.91 -24.77 -12.66
C GLN A 524 -8.38 -24.53 -12.67
N LEU A 525 -7.91 -23.54 -11.91
CA LEU A 525 -6.49 -23.27 -11.76
C LEU A 525 -5.77 -24.38 -10.98
N LEU A 526 -6.39 -24.93 -9.94
CA LEU A 526 -5.84 -26.08 -9.21
C LEU A 526 -5.79 -27.33 -10.11
N THR A 527 -6.83 -27.58 -10.89
CA THR A 527 -6.88 -28.61 -11.93
C THR A 527 -5.71 -28.47 -12.89
N ALA A 528 -5.48 -27.27 -13.40
CA ALA A 528 -4.34 -26.97 -14.26
C ALA A 528 -2.99 -27.23 -13.60
N VAL A 529 -2.83 -26.88 -12.31
CA VAL A 529 -1.60 -27.15 -11.54
C VAL A 529 -1.36 -28.65 -11.39
N ILE A 530 -2.41 -29.44 -11.12
CA ILE A 530 -2.34 -30.90 -11.01
C ILE A 530 -1.93 -31.53 -12.34
N GLU A 531 -2.67 -31.24 -13.41
CA GLU A 531 -2.43 -31.79 -14.75
C GLU A 531 -1.00 -31.49 -15.24
N ASP A 532 -0.56 -30.25 -15.10
CA ASP A 532 0.75 -29.82 -15.57
C ASP A 532 1.88 -30.47 -14.76
N ARG A 533 1.70 -30.64 -13.45
CA ARG A 533 2.67 -31.38 -12.62
C ARG A 533 2.72 -32.85 -13.04
N ASP A 534 1.57 -33.49 -13.22
CA ASP A 534 1.48 -34.92 -13.53
C ASP A 534 2.00 -35.22 -14.95
N ALA A 535 1.93 -34.24 -15.85
CA ALA A 535 2.56 -34.26 -17.17
C ALA A 535 4.08 -33.96 -17.15
N GLY A 536 4.68 -33.68 -15.98
CA GLY A 536 6.09 -33.35 -15.83
C GLY A 536 6.46 -31.90 -16.23
N ALA A 537 5.48 -31.03 -16.47
CA ALA A 537 5.63 -29.66 -16.94
C ALA A 537 5.02 -28.66 -15.95
N ARG A 538 5.49 -28.68 -14.69
CA ARG A 538 4.94 -27.92 -13.56
C ARG A 538 4.62 -26.46 -13.90
N LEU A 539 3.39 -26.04 -13.59
CA LEU A 539 2.99 -24.63 -13.71
C LEU A 539 3.60 -23.79 -12.58
N LEU A 540 3.40 -24.21 -11.33
CA LEU A 540 3.96 -23.57 -10.14
C LEU A 540 5.14 -24.41 -9.61
N LYS A 541 6.26 -23.75 -9.32
CA LYS A 541 7.43 -24.44 -8.76
C LYS A 541 7.15 -24.89 -7.32
N ARG A 542 7.85 -25.94 -6.88
CA ARG A 542 7.89 -26.32 -5.46
C ARG A 542 8.54 -25.18 -4.65
N GLY A 543 7.94 -24.83 -3.53
CA GLY A 543 8.27 -23.63 -2.73
C GLY A 543 7.77 -22.31 -3.34
N GLY A 544 7.10 -22.35 -4.49
CA GLY A 544 6.40 -21.21 -5.08
C GLY A 544 5.06 -20.95 -4.38
N ARG A 545 4.42 -19.82 -4.72
CA ARG A 545 3.19 -19.37 -4.06
C ARG A 545 2.08 -19.02 -5.04
N LEU A 546 0.86 -19.47 -4.75
CA LEU A 546 -0.36 -19.06 -5.43
C LEU A 546 -1.12 -18.08 -4.54
N VAL A 547 -1.49 -16.91 -5.06
CA VAL A 547 -2.30 -15.92 -4.34
C VAL A 547 -3.46 -15.48 -5.23
N ALA A 548 -4.66 -15.58 -4.70
CA ALA A 548 -5.89 -15.25 -5.42
C ALA A 548 -6.85 -14.45 -4.55
N PHE A 549 -7.73 -13.68 -5.18
CA PHE A 549 -8.96 -13.22 -4.54
C PHE A 549 -10.11 -14.19 -4.79
N VAL A 550 -10.92 -14.43 -3.76
CA VAL A 550 -12.15 -15.22 -3.83
C VAL A 550 -13.32 -14.32 -3.42
N PRO A 551 -14.30 -14.03 -4.30
CA PRO A 551 -15.44 -13.18 -3.97
C PRO A 551 -16.41 -13.92 -3.05
N LEU A 552 -16.90 -13.26 -2.02
CA LEU A 552 -17.93 -13.76 -1.12
C LEU A 552 -19.06 -12.75 -1.02
N VAL A 553 -20.29 -13.20 -1.24
CA VAL A 553 -21.51 -12.43 -0.95
C VAL A 553 -21.86 -12.58 0.53
N ASP A 554 -22.52 -11.57 1.09
CA ASP A 554 -22.98 -11.60 2.48
C ASP A 554 -23.76 -12.90 2.81
N GLY A 555 -23.38 -13.54 3.92
CA GLY A 555 -23.93 -14.82 4.38
C GLY A 555 -23.29 -16.08 3.77
N GLU A 556 -22.37 -15.96 2.81
CA GLU A 556 -21.62 -17.09 2.27
C GLU A 556 -20.45 -17.50 3.18
N ASP A 557 -20.11 -18.78 3.15
CA ASP A 557 -19.01 -19.37 3.93
C ASP A 557 -17.77 -19.49 3.05
N LEU A 558 -16.63 -18.95 3.52
CA LEU A 558 -15.37 -19.01 2.80
C LEU A 558 -14.93 -20.46 2.58
N GLU A 559 -15.08 -21.33 3.57
CA GLU A 559 -14.63 -22.72 3.46
C GLU A 559 -15.37 -23.48 2.35
N LYS A 560 -16.61 -23.08 2.04
CA LYS A 560 -17.41 -23.65 0.95
C LYS A 560 -17.07 -23.09 -0.43
N ASN A 561 -16.43 -21.92 -0.47
CA ASN A 561 -15.99 -21.25 -1.71
C ASN A 561 -14.51 -21.47 -2.02
N LEU A 562 -13.77 -22.12 -1.12
CA LEU A 562 -12.43 -22.60 -1.38
C LEU A 562 -12.44 -24.01 -1.96
N PRO A 563 -11.42 -24.37 -2.76
CA PRO A 563 -11.21 -25.75 -3.15
C PRO A 563 -11.16 -26.68 -1.95
N THR A 564 -11.64 -27.91 -2.11
CA THR A 564 -11.65 -28.89 -1.02
C THR A 564 -10.23 -29.20 -0.53
N LYS A 565 -10.10 -29.65 0.74
CA LYS A 565 -8.80 -30.06 1.28
C LYS A 565 -8.14 -31.14 0.44
N GLU A 566 -8.90 -32.14 0.00
CA GLU A 566 -8.43 -33.19 -0.91
C GLU A 566 -7.89 -32.60 -2.21
N ARG A 567 -8.58 -31.61 -2.80
CA ARG A 567 -8.14 -30.96 -4.04
C ARG A 567 -6.87 -30.13 -3.84
N MET A 568 -6.76 -29.41 -2.73
CA MET A 568 -5.55 -28.67 -2.36
C MET A 568 -4.35 -29.62 -2.16
N GLU A 569 -4.55 -30.72 -1.44
CA GLU A 569 -3.53 -31.76 -1.22
C GLU A 569 -3.10 -32.44 -2.53
N GLU A 570 -4.06 -32.73 -3.41
CA GLU A 570 -3.81 -33.26 -4.75
C GLU A 570 -3.01 -32.27 -5.59
N ALA A 571 -3.32 -30.96 -5.52
CA ALA A 571 -2.54 -29.90 -6.16
C ALA A 571 -1.17 -29.66 -5.51
N GLY A 572 -0.92 -30.24 -4.32
CA GLY A 572 0.31 -30.01 -3.58
C GLY A 572 0.39 -28.60 -2.99
N LEU A 573 -0.77 -28.03 -2.65
CA LEU A 573 -0.92 -26.67 -2.13
C LEU A 573 -1.36 -26.71 -0.66
N VAL A 574 -0.75 -25.87 0.17
CA VAL A 574 -1.14 -25.67 1.57
C VAL A 574 -1.61 -24.23 1.74
N LEU A 575 -2.86 -24.05 2.17
CA LEU A 575 -3.40 -22.72 2.50
C LEU A 575 -2.63 -22.14 3.69
N THR A 576 -2.08 -20.94 3.52
CA THR A 576 -1.22 -20.27 4.52
C THR A 576 -1.76 -18.94 5.02
N GLU A 577 -2.52 -18.22 4.19
CA GLU A 577 -3.10 -16.93 4.55
C GLU A 577 -4.53 -16.81 4.04
N THR A 578 -5.39 -16.22 4.86
CA THR A 578 -6.73 -15.76 4.46
C THR A 578 -6.95 -14.37 5.07
N LYS A 579 -7.31 -13.40 4.22
CA LYS A 579 -7.60 -12.03 4.65
C LYS A 579 -8.79 -11.47 3.89
N GLU A 580 -9.81 -11.06 4.63
CA GLU A 580 -10.97 -10.41 4.06
C GLU A 580 -10.66 -8.97 3.63
N GLN A 581 -11.14 -8.63 2.45
CA GLN A 581 -11.29 -7.27 1.96
C GLN A 581 -12.76 -7.00 1.64
N GLU A 582 -13.45 -6.34 2.56
CA GLU A 582 -14.78 -5.79 2.32
C GLU A 582 -14.77 -4.78 1.16
N LEU A 583 -15.67 -4.95 0.20
CA LEU A 583 -15.84 -4.00 -0.91
C LEU A 583 -17.07 -3.11 -0.70
N ASN A 584 -18.13 -3.68 -0.15
CA ASN A 584 -19.36 -3.00 0.28
C ASN A 584 -20.16 -3.92 1.23
N ASP A 585 -21.26 -3.41 1.76
CA ASP A 585 -22.15 -4.08 2.72
C ASP A 585 -22.66 -5.47 2.28
N CYS A 586 -22.57 -5.84 1.00
CA CYS A 586 -23.05 -7.11 0.48
C CYS A 586 -21.98 -7.97 -0.20
N LEU A 587 -20.75 -7.46 -0.34
CA LEU A 587 -19.70 -8.13 -1.10
C LEU A 587 -18.33 -7.88 -0.46
N SER A 588 -17.68 -8.98 -0.12
CA SER A 588 -16.27 -9.03 0.23
C SER A 588 -15.51 -9.81 -0.83
N ARG A 589 -14.19 -9.64 -0.85
CA ARG A 589 -13.29 -10.59 -1.49
C ARG A 589 -12.21 -11.00 -0.51
N TRP A 590 -11.87 -12.27 -0.52
CA TRP A 590 -10.89 -12.86 0.38
C TRP A 590 -9.60 -13.08 -0.36
N LEU A 591 -8.54 -12.43 0.08
CA LEU A 591 -7.19 -12.76 -0.35
C LEU A 591 -6.81 -14.08 0.29
N VAL A 592 -6.47 -15.07 -0.53
CA VAL A 592 -6.02 -16.39 -0.09
C VAL A 592 -4.65 -16.68 -0.68
N ALA A 593 -3.76 -17.28 0.12
CA ALA A 593 -2.42 -17.63 -0.31
C ALA A 593 -2.11 -19.11 -0.02
N PHE A 594 -1.50 -19.79 -0.98
CA PHE A 594 -1.10 -21.18 -0.89
C PHE A 594 0.38 -21.35 -1.17
N ASP A 595 1.08 -22.11 -0.33
CA ASP A 595 2.45 -22.55 -0.59
C ASP A 595 2.44 -23.90 -1.32
N CYS A 596 3.23 -24.00 -2.39
CA CYS A 596 3.40 -25.24 -3.14
C CYS A 596 4.44 -26.15 -2.46
N VAL A 597 4.01 -27.29 -1.94
CA VAL A 597 4.86 -28.21 -1.15
C VAL A 597 5.28 -29.47 -1.92
N ARG A 598 4.61 -29.80 -3.03
CA ARG A 598 4.89 -30.99 -3.84
C ARG A 598 5.36 -30.68 -5.24
#